data_AF-A0A0M0I4X1-F1
#
_entry.id   AF-A0A0M0I4X1-F1
#
_cell.length_a   1.000
_cell.length_b   1.000
_cell.length_c   1.000
_cell.angle_alpha   90.00
_cell.angle_beta   90.00
_cell.angle_gamma   90.00
#
_symmetry.space_group_name_H-M   'P 1'
#
loop_
_entity.id
_entity.type
_entity.pdbx_description
1 polymer ?
#
loop_
_entity_poly.entity_id
_entity_poly.type
_entity_poly.pdbx_seq_one_letter_code
_entity_poly.pdbx_strand_id
1 'polypeptide(L)' 'MTSKPTKAPRCGVCKQFTRTKDNVKDLCEAWGQPTTADRQACEFFLPKSFAMYDPQRQP' A
#
# COMPACT_ATOMS: atom_id res chain seq x y z
N MET A 1 -5.95 -24.59 12.44
CA MET A 1 -5.76 -23.15 12.76
C MET A 1 -4.77 -22.60 11.76
N THR A 2 -5.18 -22.38 10.51
CA THR A 2 -4.24 -21.98 9.45
C THR A 2 -4.38 -20.47 9.25
N SER A 3 -3.54 -19.73 9.97
CA SER A 3 -3.38 -18.29 9.84
C SER A 3 -3.12 -17.96 8.36
N LYS A 4 -4.15 -17.49 7.65
CA LYS A 4 -4.01 -17.07 6.25
C LYS A 4 -2.89 -16.03 6.20
N PRO A 5 -1.94 -16.13 5.25
CA PRO A 5 -0.93 -15.10 5.11
C PRO A 5 -1.65 -13.82 4.70
N THR A 6 -1.85 -12.93 5.66
CA THR A 6 -2.34 -11.57 5.41
C THR A 6 -1.30 -10.94 4.51
N LYS A 7 -1.54 -10.98 3.19
CA LYS A 7 -0.61 -10.48 2.18
C LYS A 7 -0.40 -9.01 2.49
N ALA A 8 0.76 -8.67 3.06
CA ALA A 8 0.97 -7.35 3.59
C ALA A 8 0.75 -6.30 2.48
N PRO A 9 0.06 -5.19 2.81
CA PRO A 9 -0.32 -4.19 1.81
C PRO A 9 0.90 -3.64 1.10
N ARG A 10 0.74 -3.20 -0.15
CA ARG A 10 1.82 -2.62 -0.96
C ARG A 10 1.69 -1.10 -1.00
N CYS A 11 2.81 -0.39 -1.18
CA CYS A 11 2.81 1.05 -1.34
C CYS A 11 1.91 1.51 -2.50
N GLY A 12 1.83 0.77 -3.62
CA GLY A 12 1.01 1.15 -4.78
C GLY A 12 -0.50 1.28 -4.50
N VAL A 13 -1.00 0.65 -3.43
CA VAL A 13 -2.41 0.76 -3.00
C VAL A 13 -2.60 1.75 -1.83
N CYS A 14 -1.52 2.44 -1.43
CA CYS A 14 -1.51 3.42 -0.35
C CYS A 14 -1.98 4.79 -0.83
N LYS A 15 -2.81 5.50 -0.05
CA LYS A 15 -3.25 6.87 -0.30
C LYS A 15 -2.09 7.84 -0.40
N GLN A 16 -1.07 7.62 0.43
CA GLN A 16 0.16 8.43 0.48
C GLN A 16 1.16 8.09 -0.63
N PHE A 17 0.81 7.18 -1.56
CA PHE A 17 1.67 6.86 -2.69
C PHE A 17 1.37 7.78 -3.88
N THR A 18 2.40 8.52 -4.26
CA THR A 18 2.40 9.43 -5.40
C THR A 18 3.33 8.90 -6.47
N ARG A 19 2.76 8.71 -7.67
CA ARG A 19 3.51 8.25 -8.84
C ARG A 19 4.05 9.47 -9.57
N THR A 20 5.36 9.64 -9.52
CA THR A 20 6.08 10.69 -10.22
C THR A 20 6.37 10.25 -11.66
N LYS A 21 6.11 11.13 -12.64
CA LYS A 21 6.49 10.92 -14.05
C LYS A 21 7.93 11.43 -14.27
N ASP A 22 8.54 11.06 -15.40
CA ASP A 22 9.88 11.49 -15.84
C ASP A 22 11.09 10.89 -15.08
N ASN A 23 11.23 9.56 -15.05
CA ASN A 23 12.37 8.83 -14.44
C ASN A 23 12.60 9.11 -12.94
N VAL A 24 11.71 9.88 -12.30
CA VAL A 24 11.72 10.13 -10.86
C VAL A 24 11.06 8.94 -10.17
N LYS A 25 11.79 8.29 -9.25
CA LYS A 25 11.29 7.16 -8.44
C LYS A 25 9.96 7.55 -7.77
N ASP A 26 9.04 6.60 -7.61
CA ASP A 26 7.77 6.87 -6.91
C ASP A 26 8.06 7.41 -5.50
N LEU A 27 7.16 8.22 -4.94
CA LEU A 27 7.35 8.82 -3.62
C LEU A 27 6.30 8.32 -2.63
N CYS A 28 6.73 8.07 -1.40
CA CYS A 28 5.83 7.87 -0.27
C CYS A 28 5.71 9.17 0.52
N GLU A 29 4.56 9.84 0.42
CA GLU A 29 4.32 11.14 1.07
C GLU A 29 4.20 11.04 2.59
N ALA A 30 3.98 9.83 3.15
CA ALA A 30 3.90 9.64 4.59
C ALA A 30 5.19 10.01 5.34
N TRP A 31 6.34 9.88 4.67
CA TRP A 31 7.69 10.04 5.24
C TRP A 31 8.69 10.64 4.24
N GLY A 32 8.23 11.06 3.05
CA GLY A 32 9.01 11.78 2.06
C GLY A 32 10.13 10.99 1.37
N GLN A 33 10.11 9.65 1.43
CA GLN A 33 11.15 8.81 0.86
C GLN A 33 10.75 8.24 -0.50
N PRO A 34 11.70 8.06 -1.44
CA PRO A 34 11.46 7.31 -2.66
C PRO A 34 11.04 5.87 -2.31
N THR A 35 9.98 5.42 -2.95
CA THR A 35 9.36 4.11 -2.79
C THR A 35 9.08 3.52 -4.17
N THR A 36 8.47 2.33 -4.20
CA THR A 36 7.97 1.73 -5.44
C THR A 36 6.58 1.16 -5.19
N ALA A 37 5.76 1.09 -6.24
CA ALA A 37 4.41 0.51 -6.14
C ALA A 37 4.41 -0.93 -5.60
N ASP A 38 5.43 -1.72 -5.90
CA ASP A 38 5.55 -3.12 -5.48
C ASP A 38 6.16 -3.31 -4.08
N ARG A 39 6.74 -2.26 -3.49
CA ARG A 39 7.30 -2.32 -2.13
C ARG A 39 6.20 -2.62 -1.12
N GLN A 40 6.54 -3.40 -0.10
CA GLN A 40 5.69 -3.56 1.08
C GLN A 40 5.41 -2.19 1.70
N ALA A 41 4.15 -1.96 2.07
CA ALA A 41 3.75 -0.70 2.64
C ALA A 41 4.42 -0.49 4.00
N CYS A 42 4.72 0.78 4.29
CA CYS A 42 5.23 1.18 5.59
C CYS A 42 4.13 1.15 6.66
N GLU A 43 4.54 1.41 7.90
CA GLU A 43 3.68 1.45 9.09
C GLU A 43 2.60 2.53 8.98
N PHE A 44 2.86 3.57 8.19
CA PHE A 44 1.94 4.67 7.88
C PHE A 44 1.04 4.38 6.67
N PHE A 45 0.81 3.11 6.35
CA PHE A 45 -0.05 2.70 5.24
C PHE A 45 -1.49 3.16 5.47
N LEU A 46 -2.02 3.96 4.55
CA LEU A 46 -3.44 4.26 4.46
C LEU A 46 -3.98 3.69 3.15
N PRO A 47 -5.00 2.83 3.13
CA PRO A 47 -5.55 2.33 1.87
C PRO A 47 -6.26 3.44 1.06
N LYS A 48 -6.05 3.51 -0.28
CA LYS A 48 -6.77 4.45 -1.17
C LYS A 48 -8.27 4.22 -1.22
N SER A 49 -8.69 2.96 -1.05
CA SER A 49 -10.10 2.59 -1.00
C SER A 49 -10.27 1.47 0.03
N PHE A 50 -11.24 1.64 0.91
CA PHE A 50 -11.67 0.60 1.84
C PHE A 50 -12.31 -0.61 1.13
N ALA A 51 -12.54 -0.54 -0.20
CA ALA A 51 -13.07 -1.65 -0.99
C ALA A 51 -12.17 -2.90 -1.04
N MET A 52 -10.91 -2.80 -0.58
CA MET A 52 -10.00 -3.95 -0.41
C MET A 52 -9.96 -4.48 1.03
N TYR A 53 -10.49 -3.71 2.00
CA TYR A 53 -10.73 -4.19 3.36
C TYR A 53 -12.21 -4.51 3.45
N ASP A 54 -12.59 -5.66 2.88
CA ASP A 54 -13.86 -6.30 3.21
C ASP A 54 -13.57 -7.32 4.33
N PRO A 55 -13.77 -6.95 5.61
CA PRO A 55 -13.68 -7.88 6.73
C PRO A 55 -14.89 -8.83 6.79
N GLN A 56 -15.88 -8.70 5.90
CA GLN A 56 -17.15 -9.44 5.92
C GLN A 56 -17.33 -10.43 4.75
N ARG A 57 -16.43 -10.48 3.77
CA ARG A 57 -16.42 -11.48 2.71
C ARG A 57 -15.65 -12.73 3.14
N GLN A 58 -16.04 -13.27 4.28
CA GLN A 58 -15.81 -14.67 4.64
C GLN A 58 -17.17 -15.39 4.45
N PRO A 59 -17.23 -16.49 3.68
CA PRO A 59 -18.46 -17.27 3.56
C PRO A 59 -18.86 -17.88 4.90
#